data_AF-A0A3E0PDC8-F1
#
_entry.id   AF-A0A3E0PDC8-F1
#
_cell.length_a   1.000
_cell.length_b   1.000
_cell.length_c   1.000
_cell.angle_alpha   90.00
_cell.angle_beta   90.00
_cell.angle_gamma   90.00
#
_symmetry.space_group_name_H-M   'P 1'
#
loop_
_entity.id
_entity.type
_entity.pdbx_description
1 polymer ?
#
loop_
_entity_poly.entity_id
_entity_poly.type
_entity_poly.pdbx_seq_one_letter_code
_entity_poly.pdbx_strand_id
1 'polypeptide(L)' 'MDELQHKLWMERTAQARAKFVASMFRNAMSIILASLPEGLSEEEIKRQLFFRTYGEHLPADFFDR' A
#
# COMPACT_ATOMS: atom_id res chain seq x y z
N MET A 1 -13.38 -10.19 10.22
CA MET A 1 -14.03 -10.69 8.99
C MET A 1 -15.29 -11.38 9.44
N ASP A 2 -16.45 -10.95 8.93
CA ASP A 2 -17.71 -11.65 9.15
C ASP A 2 -17.60 -13.11 8.64
N GLU A 3 -18.23 -14.08 9.32
CA GLU A 3 -18.23 -15.49 8.92
C GLU A 3 -18.72 -15.69 7.48
N LEU A 4 -19.74 -14.93 7.06
CA LEU A 4 -20.24 -14.96 5.69
C LEU A 4 -19.18 -14.47 4.69
N GLN A 5 -18.48 -13.40 5.04
CA GLN A 5 -17.44 -12.81 4.20
C GLN A 5 -16.25 -13.78 4.05
N HIS A 6 -15.89 -14.49 5.12
CA HIS A 6 -14.85 -15.52 5.06
C HIS A 6 -15.25 -16.69 4.16
N LYS A 7 -16.48 -17.19 4.31
CA LYS A 7 -16.99 -18.29 3.49
C LYS A 7 -16.98 -17.95 2.01
N LEU A 8 -17.57 -16.81 1.63
CA LEU A 8 -17.60 -16.33 0.23
C LEU A 8 -16.19 -16.07 -0.32
N TRP A 9 -15.25 -15.67 0.53
CA TRP A 9 -13.86 -15.48 0.12
C TRP A 9 -13.16 -16.82 -0.16
N MET A 10 -13.44 -17.85 0.63
CA MET A 10 -12.86 -19.19 0.45
C MET A 10 -13.44 -19.94 -0.75
N GLU A 11 -14.67 -19.62 -1.18
CA GLU A 11 -15.28 -20.18 -2.40
C GLU A 11 -14.56 -19.75 -3.70
N ARG A 12 -13.77 -18.66 -3.66
CA ARG A 12 -13.00 -18.20 -4.82
C ARG A 12 -11.77 -19.06 -5.05
N THR A 13 -11.34 -19.18 -6.30
CA THR A 13 -10.03 -19.78 -6.62
C THR A 13 -8.88 -18.94 -6.06
N ALA A 14 -7.73 -19.57 -5.79
CA ALA A 14 -6.53 -18.87 -5.33
C ALA A 14 -6.12 -17.73 -6.28
N GLN A 15 -6.22 -17.95 -7.60
CA GLN A 15 -5.93 -16.92 -8.61
C GLN A 15 -6.90 -15.74 -8.52
N ALA A 16 -8.19 -15.99 -8.33
CA ALA A 16 -9.19 -14.94 -8.16
C ALA A 16 -8.93 -14.12 -6.89
N ARG A 17 -8.55 -14.79 -5.79
CA ARG A 17 -8.16 -14.10 -4.55
C ARG A 17 -6.93 -13.21 -4.75
N ALA A 18 -5.89 -13.72 -5.42
CA ALA A 18 -4.68 -12.96 -5.71
C ALA A 18 -4.98 -11.72 -6.57
N LYS A 19 -5.78 -11.86 -7.63
CA LYS A 19 -6.20 -10.73 -8.48
C LYS A 19 -6.98 -9.68 -7.70
N PHE A 20 -7.91 -10.11 -6.84
CA PHE A 20 -8.70 -9.21 -6.03
C PHE A 20 -7.83 -8.43 -5.04
N VAL A 21 -6.95 -9.11 -4.28
CA VAL A 21 -6.05 -8.43 -3.33
C VAL A 21 -5.10 -7.48 -4.06
N ALA A 22 -4.55 -7.88 -5.21
CA ALA A 22 -3.69 -7.01 -6.01
C ALA A 22 -4.41 -5.75 -6.51
N SER A 23 -5.68 -5.88 -6.94
CA SER A 23 -6.51 -4.74 -7.35
C SER A 23 -6.78 -3.79 -6.19
N MET A 24 -7.17 -4.33 -5.03
CA MET A 24 -7.39 -3.56 -3.81
C MET A 24 -6.13 -2.80 -3.39
N PHE A 25 -4.97 -3.47 -3.41
CA PHE A 25 -3.70 -2.85 -3.10
C PHE A 25 -3.36 -1.69 -4.04
N ARG A 26 -3.52 -1.88 -5.37
CA ARG A 26 -3.26 -0.82 -6.35
C ARG A 26 -4.17 0.38 -6.16
N ASN A 27 -5.46 0.15 -5.89
CA ASN A 27 -6.41 1.23 -5.64
C ASN A 27 -6.06 2.00 -4.37
N ALA A 28 -5.71 1.30 -3.28
CA ALA A 28 -5.27 1.94 -2.04
C ALA A 28 -3.99 2.76 -2.26
N MET A 29 -3.00 2.21 -2.96
CA MET A 29 -1.76 2.92 -3.30
C MET A 29 -2.03 4.18 -4.13
N SER A 30 -2.92 4.10 -5.12
CA SER A 30 -3.30 5.25 -5.96
C SER A 30 -3.87 6.39 -5.11
N ILE A 31 -4.78 6.07 -4.18
CA ILE A 31 -5.37 7.06 -3.27
C ILE A 31 -4.31 7.67 -2.35
N ILE A 32 -3.40 6.85 -1.81
CA ILE A 32 -2.32 7.34 -0.93
C ILE A 32 -1.40 8.29 -1.70
N LEU A 33 -0.94 7.90 -2.88
CA LEU A 33 -0.06 8.74 -3.69
C LEU A 33 -0.73 10.05 -4.10
N ALA A 34 -2.03 10.02 -4.44
CA ALA A 34 -2.81 11.21 -4.75
C ALA A 34 -3.02 12.14 -3.54
N SER A 35 -2.84 11.65 -2.31
CA SER A 35 -2.92 12.47 -1.08
C SER A 35 -1.61 13.17 -0.72
N LEU A 36 -0.49 12.81 -1.38
CA LEU A 36 0.80 13.44 -1.13
C LEU A 36 0.90 14.79 -1.85
N PRO A 37 1.73 15.72 -1.35
CA PRO A 37 2.07 16.94 -2.08
C PRO A 37 2.56 16.67 -3.51
N GLU A 38 2.24 17.56 -4.44
CA GLU A 38 2.75 17.49 -5.80
C GLU A 38 4.23 17.89 -5.87
N GLY A 39 4.95 17.37 -6.88
CA GLY A 39 6.34 17.75 -7.15
C GLY A 39 7.40 17.09 -6.25
N LEU A 40 7.02 16.12 -5.41
CA LEU A 40 7.97 15.36 -4.60
C LEU A 40 8.89 14.49 -5.48
N SER A 41 10.14 14.37 -5.07
CA SER A 41 11.07 13.39 -5.64
C SER A 41 10.66 11.97 -5.24
N GLU A 42 11.16 10.96 -5.95
CA GLU A 42 10.89 9.56 -5.62
C GLU A 42 11.36 9.19 -4.20
N GLU A 43 12.50 9.75 -3.75
CA GLU A 43 13.01 9.55 -2.40
C GLU A 43 12.08 10.16 -1.35
N GLU A 44 11.57 11.37 -1.59
CA GLU A 44 10.66 12.03 -0.68
C GLU A 44 9.31 11.29 -0.60
N ILE A 45 8.79 10.80 -1.73
CA ILE A 45 7.63 9.90 -1.75
C ILE A 45 7.89 8.67 -0.86
N LYS A 46 9.05 8.03 -0.96
CA LYS A 46 9.40 6.87 -0.13
C LYS A 46 9.48 7.22 1.36
N ARG A 47 10.03 8.39 1.72
CA ARG A 47 10.05 8.89 3.11
C ARG A 47 8.65 9.10 3.65
N GLN A 48 7.77 9.74 2.89
CA GLN A 48 6.37 9.97 3.27
C GLN A 48 5.59 8.66 3.43
N LEU A 49 5.76 7.72 2.49
CA LEU A 49 5.13 6.40 2.58
C LEU A 49 5.61 5.62 3.80
N PHE A 50 6.92 5.65 4.08
CA PHE A 50 7.50 4.97 5.24
C PHE A 50 6.93 5.54 6.55
N PHE A 51 6.92 6.88 6.69
CA PHE A 51 6.34 7.55 7.85
C PHE A 51 4.86 7.22 8.03
N ARG A 52 4.08 7.24 6.94
CA ARG A 52 2.66 6.88 6.98
C ARG A 52 2.42 5.44 7.44
N THR A 53 3.29 4.50 7.06
CA THR A 53 3.12 3.08 7.37
C THR A 53 3.61 2.72 8.77
N TYR A 54 4.74 3.27 9.20
CA TYR A 54 5.42 2.85 10.44
C TYR A 54 5.36 3.89 11.56
N GLY A 55 5.00 5.14 11.26
CA GLY A 55 5.01 6.25 12.22
C GLY A 55 6.42 6.78 12.55
N GLU A 56 7.45 6.28 11.86
CA GLU A 56 8.85 6.64 12.06
C GLU A 56 9.41 7.30 10.80
N HIS A 57 10.41 8.16 10.95
CA HIS A 57 11.10 8.75 9.80
C HIS A 57 12.21 7.83 9.32
N LEU A 58 12.39 7.71 8.00
CA LEU A 58 13.58 7.08 7.44
C LEU A 58 14.84 7.83 7.93
N PRO A 59 15.93 7.11 8.25
CA PRO A 59 17.22 7.72 8.52
C PRO A 59 17.61 8.72 7.43
N ALA A 60 18.29 9.80 7.81
CA ALA A 60 18.65 10.87 6.88
C ALA A 60 19.53 10.35 5.74
N ASP A 61 20.46 9.44 6.07
CA ASP A 61 21.45 8.80 5.23
C ASP A 61 20.94 7.58 4.45
N PHE A 62 19.64 7.25 4.54
CA PHE A 62 19.09 6.03 3.93
C PHE A 62 19.32 5.90 2.42
N PHE A 63 19.40 7.03 1.71
CA PHE A 63 19.62 7.06 0.25
C PHE A 63 21.05 7.43 -0.15
N ASP A 64 21.93 7.70 0.81
CA ASP A 64 23.33 7.99 0.54
C ASP A 64 24.01 6.68 0.09
N ARG A 65 24.57 6.68 -1.12
CA ARG A 65 25.23 5.52 -1.73
C ARG A 65 26.74 5.58 -1.58
#